data_AF-A0A4Y1ZS54-F1
#
_entry.id   AF-A0A4Y1ZS54-F1
#
_cell.length_a   1.000
_cell.length_b   1.000
_cell.length_c   1.000
_cell.angle_alpha   90.00
_cell.angle_beta   90.00
_cell.angle_gamma   90.00
#
_symmetry.space_group_name_H-M   'P 1'
#
loop_
_entity.id
_entity.type
_entity.pdbx_description
1 polymer ?
#
loop_
_entity_poly.entity_id
_entity_poly.type
_entity_poly.pdbx_seq_one_letter_code
_entity_poly.pdbx_strand_id
1 'polypeptide(L)'
;MGWRKFCSAASHPYGKQYKVAFRKSVFPSQIPYLINGDPKGSPQEAAQNILDQIFLSPAIPTNYNLTTSTQPPDPPFSPQEISAVIKHLPSGKAPAIDGIENLLIKIIHKRFDNIFPILFNKCLHLSCFPDSLKIGNIISFQKGGKDQRLASSYRPISLLPTIGKVLEKLMTQRLTYHLESTNSLNDRQHGFREGKSVDTAINELLSKIQTARRDSKHVLVLSIGIKGAFHNLQHRAILKSLDASACPVNINRLFHSLLQNRKVTLLTPQGRATKD
;
A
#
# COMPACT_ATOMS: atom_id res chain seq x y z
N MET A 1 1.79 12.09 17.42
CA MET A 1 1.74 13.10 16.34
C MET A 1 1.22 12.48 15.05
N GLY A 2 0.18 13.07 14.43
CA GLY A 2 -0.33 12.63 13.13
C GLY A 2 0.56 13.11 11.97
N TRP A 3 0.41 12.47 10.80
CA TRP A 3 1.18 12.77 9.59
C TRP A 3 1.16 14.26 9.22
N ARG A 4 -0.01 14.91 9.35
CA ARG A 4 -0.16 16.35 9.17
C ARG A 4 0.80 17.15 10.05
N LYS A 5 0.87 16.87 11.35
CA LYS A 5 1.74 17.60 12.28
C LYS A 5 3.23 17.34 12.01
N PHE A 6 3.57 16.13 11.55
CA PHE A 6 4.93 15.79 11.12
C PHE A 6 5.36 16.55 9.86
N CYS A 7 4.50 16.64 8.85
CA CYS A 7 4.76 17.43 7.64
C CYS A 7 4.75 18.94 7.90
N SER A 8 3.81 19.43 8.71
CA SER A 8 3.66 20.86 9.02
C SER A 8 4.74 21.40 9.97
N ALA A 9 5.45 20.55 10.71
CA ALA A 9 6.59 20.96 11.53
C ALA A 9 7.91 21.04 10.73
N ALA A 10 7.91 20.67 9.44
CA ALA A 10 9.09 20.80 8.59
C ALA A 10 9.27 22.26 8.19
N SER A 11 10.30 22.92 8.74
CA SER A 11 10.63 24.31 8.44
C SER A 11 11.15 24.54 7.02
N HIS A 12 11.58 23.47 6.32
CA HIS A 12 12.05 23.52 4.94
C HIS A 12 11.41 22.40 4.11
N PRO A 13 10.65 22.72 3.04
CA PRO A 13 10.03 21.71 2.17
C PRO A 13 11.05 20.81 1.43
N TYR A 14 12.32 21.27 1.33
CA TYR A 14 13.46 20.51 0.80
C TYR A 14 14.52 20.15 1.87
N GLY A 15 14.14 20.22 3.15
CA GLY A 15 15.02 20.02 4.30
C GLY A 15 15.33 18.55 4.60
N LYS A 16 15.69 18.25 5.85
CA LYS A 16 16.10 16.90 6.31
C LYS A 16 15.05 15.83 5.97
N GLN A 17 13.77 16.17 6.06
CA GLN A 17 12.64 15.28 5.77
C GLN A 17 12.54 14.92 4.28
N TYR A 18 12.77 15.90 3.40
CA TYR A 18 12.80 15.70 1.95
C TYR A 18 14.07 14.97 1.52
N LYS A 19 15.24 15.31 2.08
CA LYS A 19 16.51 14.63 1.77
C LYS A 19 16.51 13.16 2.20
N VAL A 20 15.95 12.84 3.38
CA VAL A 20 15.75 11.46 3.86
C VAL A 20 14.84 10.66 2.93
N ALA A 21 13.80 11.29 2.37
CA ALA A 21 12.86 10.62 1.47
C ALA A 21 13.30 10.61 -0.01
N PHE A 22 14.14 11.57 -0.46
CA PHE A 22 14.30 11.86 -1.89
C PHE A 22 15.74 12.08 -2.42
N ARG A 23 16.82 12.28 -1.63
CA ARG A 23 18.20 12.34 -2.19
C ARG A 23 19.34 11.90 -1.25
N LYS A 24 20.00 10.80 -1.63
CA LYS A 24 21.44 10.41 -1.58
C LYS A 24 22.40 10.86 -0.44
N SER A 25 21.94 11.33 0.71
CA SER A 25 22.85 11.51 1.86
C SER A 25 22.15 11.25 3.18
N VAL A 26 22.64 10.20 3.86
CA VAL A 26 22.25 9.66 5.17
C VAL A 26 20.96 8.84 5.16
N PHE A 27 21.15 7.53 4.97
CA PHE A 27 20.20 6.49 5.36
C PHE A 27 19.72 6.74 6.81
N PRO A 28 18.49 6.36 7.19
CA PRO A 28 18.25 5.89 8.55
C PRO A 28 18.97 4.54 8.75
N SER A 29 20.29 4.49 8.53
CA SER A 29 21.16 3.35 8.86
C SER A 29 21.54 3.37 10.34
N GLN A 30 21.11 4.39 11.08
CA GLN A 30 20.86 4.25 12.50
C GLN A 30 19.50 3.59 12.67
N ILE A 31 19.37 2.34 12.20
CA ILE A 31 18.52 1.40 12.90
C ILE A 31 19.20 1.29 14.27
N PRO A 32 18.66 1.92 15.32
CA PRO A 32 19.25 1.75 16.64
C PRO A 32 19.25 0.25 16.91
N TYR A 33 20.36 -0.28 17.39
CA TYR A 33 20.46 -1.64 17.87
C TYR A 33 19.18 -2.05 18.64
N LEU A 34 18.43 -3.03 18.12
CA LEU A 34 17.21 -3.59 18.74
C LEU A 34 17.52 -5.08 18.99
N ILE A 35 17.60 -5.70 20.19
CA ILE A 35 17.18 -5.52 21.61
C ILE A 35 18.20 -6.38 22.43
N ASN A 36 18.83 -6.03 23.56
CA ASN A 36 18.42 -5.57 24.91
C ASN A 36 19.07 -4.22 25.34
N GLY A 37 19.28 -3.31 24.38
CA GLY A 37 20.20 -2.18 24.61
C GLY A 37 21.68 -2.58 24.55
N ASP A 38 21.98 -3.81 24.15
CA ASP A 38 23.32 -4.32 23.90
C ASP A 38 23.54 -4.39 22.38
N PRO A 39 24.51 -3.65 21.81
CA PRO A 39 24.77 -3.58 20.37
C PRO A 39 25.49 -4.82 19.83
N LYS A 40 24.93 -6.01 20.03
CA LYS A 40 25.50 -7.26 19.49
C LYS A 40 24.84 -7.61 18.16
N GLY A 41 25.66 -7.75 17.12
CA GLY A 41 25.24 -8.19 15.79
C GLY A 41 25.54 -7.21 14.66
N SER A 42 25.51 -7.70 13.42
CA SER A 42 25.71 -6.88 12.21
C SER A 42 24.46 -6.03 11.90
N PRO A 43 24.57 -4.89 11.18
CA PRO A 43 23.39 -4.13 10.79
C PRO A 43 22.40 -4.89 9.90
N GLN A 44 22.87 -5.94 9.20
CA GLN A 44 22.01 -6.85 8.46
C GLN A 44 21.15 -7.72 9.41
N GLU A 45 21.70 -8.20 10.51
CA GLU A 45 20.94 -8.94 11.55
C GLU A 45 19.91 -8.04 12.22
N ALA A 46 20.28 -6.79 12.53
CA ALA A 46 19.34 -5.80 13.07
C ALA A 46 18.19 -5.51 12.09
N ALA A 47 18.49 -5.39 10.80
CA ALA A 47 17.50 -5.23 9.75
C ALA A 47 16.57 -6.44 9.65
N GLN A 48 17.10 -7.65 9.72
CA GLN A 48 16.31 -8.89 9.72
C GLN A 48 15.37 -8.95 10.93
N ASN A 49 15.87 -8.65 12.13
CA ASN A 49 15.05 -8.60 13.35
C ASN A 49 13.90 -7.58 13.26
N ILE A 50 14.14 -6.42 12.63
CA ILE A 50 13.08 -5.45 12.37
C ILE A 50 12.02 -6.02 11.45
N LEU A 51 12.44 -6.64 10.33
CA LEU A 51 11.50 -7.28 9.41
C LEU A 51 10.70 -8.36 10.13
N ASP A 52 11.33 -9.12 11.03
CA ASP A 52 10.67 -10.18 11.79
C ASP A 52 9.63 -9.69 12.79
N GLN A 53 9.89 -8.56 13.46
CA GLN A 53 8.93 -7.97 14.40
C GLN A 53 7.80 -7.20 13.72
N ILE A 54 8.06 -6.57 12.57
CA ILE A 54 7.09 -5.72 11.86
C ILE A 54 6.20 -6.54 10.93
N PHE A 55 6.80 -7.48 10.19
CA PHE A 55 6.13 -8.35 9.22
C PHE A 55 6.09 -9.74 9.81
N LEU A 56 5.06 -9.99 10.63
CA LEU A 56 4.81 -11.32 11.17
C LEU A 56 4.44 -12.25 10.01
N SER A 57 5.08 -13.41 9.96
CA SER A 57 4.69 -14.45 9.01
C SER A 57 3.23 -14.82 9.27
N PRO A 58 2.40 -14.96 8.23
CA PRO A 58 0.99 -15.28 8.43
C PRO A 58 0.90 -16.64 9.14
N ALA A 59 0.18 -16.68 10.26
CA ALA A 59 -0.04 -17.90 11.05
C ALA A 59 -0.77 -19.01 10.26
N ILE A 60 -1.36 -18.66 9.11
CA ILE A 60 -2.06 -19.57 8.21
C ILE A 60 -1.44 -19.40 6.82
N PRO A 61 -0.96 -20.49 6.19
CA PRO A 61 -0.46 -20.44 4.82
C PRO A 61 -1.50 -19.84 3.86
N THR A 62 -1.03 -19.11 2.85
CA THR A 62 -1.88 -18.62 1.74
C THR A 62 -2.26 -19.74 0.77
N ASN A 63 -2.32 -20.98 1.25
CA ASN A 63 -2.92 -22.11 0.53
C ASN A 63 -4.43 -21.94 0.60
N TYR A 64 -4.90 -20.96 -0.17
CA TYR A 64 -6.30 -20.72 -0.40
C TYR A 64 -6.64 -21.39 -1.73
N ASN A 65 -7.41 -22.48 -1.67
CA ASN A 65 -7.93 -23.12 -2.87
C ASN A 65 -8.80 -22.08 -3.57
N LEU A 66 -8.36 -21.65 -4.75
CA LEU A 66 -9.14 -20.77 -5.62
C LEU A 66 -10.54 -21.37 -5.76
N THR A 67 -11.54 -20.65 -5.29
CA THR A 67 -12.90 -20.98 -5.68
C THR A 67 -13.01 -20.73 -7.18
N THR A 68 -13.63 -21.65 -7.91
CA THR A 68 -13.92 -21.49 -9.33
C THR A 68 -14.98 -20.39 -9.48
N SER A 69 -14.55 -19.13 -9.48
CA SER A 69 -15.41 -18.01 -9.85
C SER A 69 -15.93 -18.26 -11.26
N THR A 70 -17.25 -18.21 -11.41
CA THR A 70 -17.97 -18.39 -12.67
C THR A 70 -18.16 -17.08 -13.43
N GLN A 71 -17.63 -15.98 -12.90
CA GLN A 71 -17.79 -14.65 -13.49
C GLN A 71 -17.01 -14.56 -14.81
N PRO A 72 -17.58 -13.89 -15.83
CA PRO A 72 -16.88 -13.70 -17.10
C PRO A 72 -15.56 -12.92 -16.87
N PRO A 73 -14.54 -13.16 -17.71
CA PRO A 73 -13.32 -12.37 -17.67
C PRO A 73 -13.60 -10.95 -18.11
N ASP A 74 -12.93 -10.01 -17.46
CA ASP A 74 -12.94 -8.59 -17.82
C ASP A 74 -12.16 -8.38 -19.14
N PRO A 75 -12.59 -7.50 -20.06
CA PRO A 75 -11.84 -7.15 -21.27
C PRO A 75 -10.39 -6.72 -20.99
N PRO A 76 -9.48 -6.75 -21.99
CA PRO A 76 -8.14 -6.18 -21.87
C PRO A 76 -8.14 -4.72 -21.39
N PHE A 77 -7.07 -4.30 -20.71
CA PHE A 77 -6.75 -2.90 -20.46
C PHE A 77 -6.61 -2.13 -21.76
N SER A 78 -7.38 -1.04 -21.89
CA SER A 78 -7.28 -0.20 -23.08
C SER A 78 -5.99 0.64 -23.04
N PRO A 79 -5.39 0.97 -24.21
CA PRO A 79 -4.24 1.87 -24.25
C PRO A 79 -4.51 3.21 -23.58
N GLN A 80 -5.74 3.72 -23.66
CA GLN A 80 -6.17 4.98 -23.04
C GLN A 80 -6.19 4.89 -21.51
N GLU A 81 -6.74 3.80 -20.96
CA GLU A 81 -6.76 3.51 -19.53
C GLU A 81 -5.33 3.46 -18.96
N ILE A 82 -4.43 2.73 -19.63
CA ILE A 82 -3.02 2.63 -19.25
C ILE A 82 -2.31 3.99 -19.35
N SER A 83 -2.52 4.70 -20.46
CA SER A 83 -1.94 6.02 -20.69
C SER A 83 -2.40 7.03 -19.63
N ALA A 84 -3.66 6.97 -19.22
CA ALA A 84 -4.19 7.81 -18.15
C ALA A 84 -3.46 7.54 -16.83
N VAL A 85 -3.30 6.28 -16.43
CA VAL A 85 -2.58 5.93 -15.20
C VAL A 85 -1.12 6.40 -15.26
N ILE A 86 -0.41 6.13 -16.36
CA ILE A 86 1.01 6.48 -16.50
C ILE A 86 1.22 8.00 -16.49
N LYS A 87 0.40 8.77 -17.21
CA LYS A 87 0.51 10.24 -17.26
C LYS A 87 0.33 10.87 -15.88
N HIS A 88 -0.59 10.33 -15.08
CA HIS A 88 -0.91 10.81 -13.73
C HIS A 88 0.03 10.27 -12.63
N LEU A 89 1.04 9.46 -12.98
CA LEU A 89 2.06 9.08 -12.00
C LEU A 89 2.70 10.34 -11.39
N PRO A 90 2.79 10.45 -10.06
CA PRO A 90 3.38 11.64 -9.44
C PRO A 90 4.88 11.72 -9.71
N SER A 91 5.39 12.90 -10.07
CA SER A 91 6.82 13.13 -10.28
C SER A 91 7.59 13.19 -8.97
N GLY A 92 8.91 12.92 -9.00
CA GLY A 92 9.79 13.04 -7.84
C GLY A 92 9.53 12.03 -6.73
N LYS A 93 8.98 10.85 -7.04
CA LYS A 93 8.83 9.75 -6.08
C LYS A 93 10.08 8.88 -6.03
N ALA A 94 10.42 8.42 -4.84
CA ALA A 94 11.53 7.49 -4.64
C ALA A 94 11.23 6.15 -5.36
N PRO A 95 12.21 5.61 -6.12
CA PRO A 95 12.08 4.31 -6.75
C PRO A 95 12.17 3.17 -5.72
N ALA A 96 11.83 1.95 -6.16
CA ALA A 96 12.07 0.75 -5.37
C ALA A 96 13.53 0.28 -5.53
N ILE A 97 13.82 -0.98 -5.16
CA ILE A 97 15.15 -1.57 -5.32
C ILE A 97 15.62 -1.67 -6.77
N ASP A 98 14.70 -1.57 -7.74
CA ASP A 98 14.97 -1.59 -9.18
C ASP A 98 15.55 -0.26 -9.71
N GLY A 99 15.46 0.83 -8.93
CA GLY A 99 15.91 2.16 -9.33
C GLY A 99 15.04 2.81 -10.40
N ILE A 100 13.88 2.25 -10.76
CA ILE A 100 13.03 2.75 -11.86
C ILE A 100 12.07 3.82 -11.35
N GLU A 101 12.35 5.06 -11.72
CA GLU A 101 11.51 6.22 -11.37
C GLU A 101 10.28 6.36 -12.27
N ASN A 102 9.23 7.01 -11.73
CA ASN A 102 8.01 7.37 -12.48
C ASN A 102 8.31 8.17 -13.76
N LEU A 103 9.35 9.01 -13.76
CA LEU A 103 9.74 9.78 -14.94
C LEU A 103 10.16 8.87 -16.10
N LEU A 104 10.94 7.82 -15.80
CA LEU A 104 11.42 6.89 -16.82
C LEU A 104 10.25 6.14 -17.46
N ILE A 105 9.27 5.69 -16.65
CA ILE A 105 8.04 5.06 -17.16
C ILE A 105 7.27 5.98 -18.10
N LYS A 106 7.13 7.26 -17.76
CA LYS A 106 6.49 8.25 -18.64
C LYS A 106 7.24 8.45 -19.95
N ILE A 107 8.57 8.51 -19.91
CA ILE A 107 9.41 8.66 -21.10
C ILE A 107 9.28 7.43 -22.01
N ILE A 108 9.40 6.23 -21.44
CA ILE A 108 9.25 4.97 -22.18
C ILE A 108 7.87 4.90 -22.81
N HIS A 109 6.80 5.16 -22.05
CA HIS A 109 5.41 5.11 -22.58
C HIS A 109 5.17 6.14 -23.69
N LYS A 110 5.79 7.32 -23.60
CA LYS A 110 5.70 8.34 -24.65
C LYS A 110 6.43 7.93 -25.93
N ARG A 111 7.54 7.18 -25.81
CA ARG A 111 8.36 6.76 -26.96
C ARG A 111 7.89 5.43 -27.57
N PHE A 112 7.41 4.52 -26.73
CA PHE A 112 6.98 3.17 -27.06
C PHE A 112 5.66 2.90 -26.34
N ASP A 113 4.56 3.32 -26.97
CA ASP A 113 3.23 3.30 -26.40
C ASP A 113 2.63 1.88 -26.26
N ASN A 114 3.25 0.88 -26.88
CA ASN A 114 2.80 -0.50 -26.90
C ASN A 114 3.41 -1.40 -25.81
N ILE A 115 4.55 -1.04 -25.22
CA ILE A 115 5.26 -1.90 -24.24
C ILE A 115 4.38 -2.21 -23.02
N PHE A 116 3.83 -1.17 -22.39
CA PHE A 116 3.01 -1.33 -21.19
C PHE A 116 1.66 -2.01 -21.48
N PRO A 117 0.93 -1.66 -22.56
CA PRO A 117 -0.24 -2.43 -22.99
C PRO A 117 0.02 -3.91 -23.18
N ILE A 118 1.09 -4.29 -23.88
CA ILE A 118 1.43 -5.70 -24.11
C ILE A 118 1.71 -6.39 -22.77
N LEU A 119 2.55 -5.78 -21.92
CA LEU A 119 2.91 -6.34 -20.62
C LEU A 119 1.69 -6.54 -19.71
N PHE A 120 0.90 -5.49 -19.48
CA PHE A 120 -0.22 -5.54 -18.53
C PHE A 120 -1.36 -6.41 -19.02
N ASN A 121 -1.64 -6.43 -20.33
CA ASN A 121 -2.65 -7.34 -20.88
C ASN A 121 -2.18 -8.79 -20.86
N LYS A 122 -0.88 -9.06 -21.00
CA LYS A 122 -0.34 -10.40 -20.79
C LYS A 122 -0.49 -10.84 -19.33
N CYS A 123 -0.21 -9.96 -18.36
CA CYS A 123 -0.45 -10.22 -16.94
C CYS A 123 -1.93 -10.53 -16.65
N LEU A 124 -2.86 -9.73 -17.20
CA LEU A 124 -4.30 -9.94 -17.02
C LEU A 124 -4.77 -11.26 -17.64
N HIS A 125 -4.35 -11.56 -18.87
CA HIS A 125 -4.70 -12.79 -19.56
C HIS A 125 -4.18 -14.04 -18.84
N LEU A 126 -2.94 -14.01 -18.37
CA LEU A 126 -2.33 -15.09 -17.59
C LEU A 126 -2.78 -15.11 -16.13
N SER A 127 -3.51 -14.09 -15.66
CA SER A 127 -3.83 -13.89 -14.24
C SER A 127 -2.59 -13.92 -13.33
N CYS A 128 -1.46 -13.40 -13.82
CA CYS A 128 -0.17 -13.49 -13.16
C CYS A 128 0.41 -12.10 -12.90
N PHE A 129 0.68 -11.82 -11.63
CA PHE A 129 1.38 -10.62 -11.19
C PHE A 129 2.86 -10.97 -10.97
N PRO A 130 3.80 -10.40 -11.75
CA PRO A 130 5.22 -10.79 -11.68
C PRO A 130 5.83 -10.63 -10.29
N ASP A 131 6.54 -11.65 -9.80
CA ASP A 131 7.18 -11.66 -8.47
C ASP A 131 8.17 -10.51 -8.28
N SER A 132 8.94 -10.19 -9.32
CA SER A 132 9.89 -9.06 -9.32
C SER A 132 9.21 -7.71 -9.06
N LEU A 133 7.93 -7.56 -9.44
CA LEU A 133 7.15 -6.33 -9.26
C LEU A 133 6.49 -6.23 -7.88
N LYS A 134 6.59 -7.28 -7.04
CA LYS A 134 6.01 -7.35 -5.69
C LYS A 134 7.03 -7.17 -4.57
N ILE A 135 8.32 -7.00 -4.91
CA ILE A 135 9.40 -6.85 -3.93
C ILE A 135 9.42 -5.42 -3.39
N GLY A 136 8.98 -5.24 -2.14
CA GLY A 136 8.97 -3.94 -1.48
C GLY A 136 10.31 -3.59 -0.83
N ASN A 137 10.78 -2.35 -1.00
CA ASN A 137 11.88 -1.80 -0.20
C ASN A 137 11.33 -1.08 1.03
N ILE A 138 11.71 -1.49 2.23
CA ILE A 138 11.22 -0.91 3.48
C ILE A 138 12.08 0.28 3.89
N ILE A 139 11.44 1.43 3.99
CA ILE A 139 12.00 2.65 4.59
C ILE A 139 11.23 2.96 5.87
N SER A 140 11.94 3.07 6.98
CA SER A 140 11.32 3.28 8.30
C SER A 140 11.42 4.73 8.76
N PHE A 141 10.29 5.29 9.22
CA PHE A 141 10.22 6.63 9.81
C PHE A 141 9.92 6.56 11.30
N GLN A 142 10.74 7.23 12.12
CA GLN A 142 10.54 7.27 13.56
C GLN A 142 9.30 8.09 13.94
N LYS A 143 8.50 7.56 14.87
CA LYS A 143 7.41 8.27 15.53
C LYS A 143 8.00 9.22 16.58
N GLY A 144 7.64 10.50 16.50
CA GLY A 144 8.08 11.49 17.50
C GLY A 144 7.61 11.13 18.92
N GLY A 145 8.51 11.29 19.90
CA GLY A 145 8.24 11.03 21.32
C GLY A 145 8.15 9.56 21.73
N LYS A 146 8.71 8.64 20.93
CA LYS A 146 8.78 7.20 21.23
C LYS A 146 10.24 6.75 21.33
N ASP A 147 10.49 5.74 22.17
CA ASP A 147 11.81 5.17 22.40
C ASP A 147 12.40 4.61 21.10
N GLN A 148 13.55 5.15 20.69
CA GLN A 148 14.22 4.73 19.46
C GLN A 148 14.58 3.25 19.48
N ARG A 149 14.79 2.66 20.66
CA ARG A 149 15.18 1.25 20.82
C ARG A 149 14.02 0.26 20.69
N LEU A 150 12.86 0.66 20.16
CA LEU A 150 11.72 -0.23 19.94
C LEU A 150 11.31 -0.22 18.46
N ALA A 151 11.14 -1.39 17.84
CA ALA A 151 10.66 -1.49 16.45
C ALA A 151 9.28 -0.82 16.28
N SER A 152 8.41 -0.91 17.30
CA SER A 152 7.10 -0.26 17.33
C SER A 152 7.14 1.27 17.26
N SER A 153 8.31 1.88 17.51
CA SER A 153 8.53 3.32 17.37
C SER A 153 8.72 3.77 15.93
N TYR A 154 8.82 2.83 14.97
CA TYR A 154 8.96 3.16 13.56
C TYR A 154 7.66 2.92 12.79
N ARG A 155 7.53 3.59 11.65
CA ARG A 155 6.50 3.37 10.64
C ARG A 155 7.20 2.86 9.38
N PRO A 156 7.05 1.58 9.04
CA PRO A 156 7.57 1.06 7.79
C PRO A 156 6.77 1.67 6.62
N ILE A 157 7.46 2.06 5.56
CA ILE A 157 6.89 2.41 4.28
C ILE A 157 7.51 1.47 3.25
N SER A 158 6.65 0.73 2.55
CA SER A 158 7.09 -0.16 1.47
C SER A 158 7.08 0.57 0.13
N LEU A 159 8.27 0.71 -0.47
CA LEU A 159 8.44 1.24 -1.82
C LEU A 159 8.41 0.07 -2.82
N LEU A 160 7.28 -0.08 -3.51
CA LEU A 160 7.11 -1.09 -4.56
C LEU A 160 7.60 -0.61 -5.94
N PRO A 161 8.03 -1.51 -6.83
CA PRO A 161 8.38 -1.22 -8.22
C PRO A 161 7.29 -0.41 -8.93
N THR A 162 7.70 0.62 -9.67
CA THR A 162 6.75 1.56 -10.30
C THR A 162 5.85 0.86 -11.33
N ILE A 163 6.41 -0.07 -12.11
CA ILE A 163 5.65 -0.85 -13.08
C ILE A 163 4.56 -1.66 -12.38
N GLY A 164 4.88 -2.28 -11.24
CA GLY A 164 3.92 -2.98 -10.39
C GLY A 164 2.80 -2.06 -9.89
N LYS A 165 3.15 -0.86 -9.41
CA LYS A 165 2.16 0.14 -8.98
C LYS A 165 1.18 0.56 -10.09
N VAL A 166 1.63 0.62 -11.34
CA VAL A 166 0.74 0.91 -12.47
C VAL A 166 -0.27 -0.22 -12.65
N LEU A 167 0.19 -1.48 -12.65
CA LEU A 167 -0.69 -2.64 -12.73
C LEU A 167 -1.66 -2.72 -11.55
N GLU A 168 -1.18 -2.52 -10.32
CA GLU A 168 -2.02 -2.47 -9.11
C GLU A 168 -3.09 -1.36 -9.22
N LYS A 169 -2.75 -0.20 -9.78
CA LYS A 169 -3.70 0.91 -9.96
C LYS A 169 -4.78 0.56 -10.97
N LEU A 170 -4.43 -0.05 -12.10
CA LEU A 170 -5.38 -0.53 -13.10
C LEU A 170 -6.35 -1.54 -12.48
N MET A 171 -5.83 -2.56 -11.80
CA MET A 171 -6.63 -3.57 -11.11
C MET A 171 -7.56 -2.95 -10.07
N THR A 172 -7.05 -2.02 -9.27
CA THR A 172 -7.83 -1.34 -8.22
C THR A 172 -8.95 -0.51 -8.83
N GLN A 173 -8.70 0.23 -9.91
CA GLN A 173 -9.75 1.01 -10.58
C GLN A 173 -10.89 0.12 -11.07
N ARG A 174 -10.57 -1.03 -11.65
CA ARG A 174 -11.58 -1.98 -12.13
C ARG A 174 -12.35 -2.66 -11.01
N LEU A 175 -11.66 -3.08 -9.95
CA LEU A 175 -12.32 -3.63 -8.76
C LEU A 175 -13.22 -2.59 -8.10
N THR A 176 -12.76 -1.35 -7.95
CA THR A 176 -13.59 -0.26 -7.41
C THR A 176 -14.81 -0.02 -8.27
N TYR A 177 -14.67 0.07 -9.59
CA TYR A 177 -15.80 0.22 -10.51
C TYR A 177 -16.82 -0.91 -10.34
N HIS A 178 -16.36 -2.17 -10.29
CA HIS A 178 -17.22 -3.33 -10.05
C HIS A 178 -17.96 -3.26 -8.71
N LEU A 179 -17.25 -2.93 -7.63
CA LEU A 179 -17.85 -2.85 -6.29
C LEU A 179 -18.87 -1.71 -6.17
N GLU A 180 -18.64 -0.58 -6.85
CA GLU A 180 -19.58 0.54 -6.90
C GLU A 180 -20.78 0.23 -7.79
N SER A 181 -20.59 -0.34 -8.99
CA SER A 181 -21.69 -0.67 -9.90
C SER A 181 -22.64 -1.75 -9.37
N THR A 182 -22.14 -2.59 -8.46
CA THR A 182 -22.91 -3.65 -7.79
C THR A 182 -23.47 -3.23 -6.44
N ASN A 183 -23.26 -1.97 -6.01
CA ASN A 183 -23.63 -1.50 -4.66
C ASN A 183 -23.05 -2.38 -3.53
N SER A 184 -21.85 -2.95 -3.74
CA SER A 184 -21.18 -3.82 -2.77
C SER A 184 -20.50 -3.05 -1.62
N LEU A 185 -20.42 -1.72 -1.70
CA LEU A 185 -19.82 -0.86 -0.69
C LEU A 185 -20.89 -0.12 0.11
N ASN A 186 -20.73 -0.09 1.44
CA ASN A 186 -21.66 0.62 2.31
C ASN A 186 -21.59 2.14 2.08
N ASP A 187 -22.74 2.80 1.98
CA ASP A 187 -22.82 4.26 1.78
C ASP A 187 -22.30 5.10 2.93
N ARG A 188 -22.15 4.52 4.12
CA ARG A 188 -21.52 5.17 5.27
C ARG A 188 -20.00 4.95 5.32
N GLN A 189 -19.43 4.23 4.34
CA GLN A 189 -17.99 4.20 4.17
C GLN A 189 -17.55 5.48 3.45
N HIS A 190 -16.69 6.28 4.09
CA HIS A 190 -16.12 7.50 3.48
C HIS A 190 -14.65 7.36 3.12
N GLY A 191 -13.91 6.52 3.85
CA GLY A 191 -12.50 6.27 3.59
C GLY A 191 -12.30 5.53 2.28
N PHE A 192 -11.33 5.98 1.48
CA PHE A 192 -10.91 5.34 0.23
C PHE A 192 -12.03 5.18 -0.83
N ARG A 193 -13.09 6.01 -0.78
CA ARG A 193 -14.13 6.07 -1.80
C ARG A 193 -14.03 7.35 -2.62
N GLU A 194 -14.23 7.23 -3.92
CA GLU A 194 -14.31 8.38 -4.80
C GLU A 194 -15.52 9.26 -4.45
N GLY A 195 -15.36 10.58 -4.54
CA GLY A 195 -16.41 11.54 -4.12
C GLY A 195 -16.65 11.65 -2.62
N LYS A 196 -15.94 10.89 -1.77
CA LYS A 196 -16.04 10.97 -0.30
C LYS A 196 -14.73 11.45 0.33
N SER A 197 -14.87 12.13 1.46
CA SER A 197 -13.75 12.70 2.20
C SER A 197 -14.01 12.64 3.70
N VAL A 198 -13.05 13.14 4.48
CA VAL A 198 -13.24 13.33 5.93
C VAL A 198 -14.37 14.33 6.19
N ASP A 199 -14.52 15.34 5.34
CA ASP A 199 -15.56 16.36 5.48
C ASP A 199 -16.95 15.76 5.28
N THR A 200 -17.13 14.86 4.31
CA THR A 200 -18.43 14.20 4.12
C THR A 200 -18.80 13.31 5.32
N ALA A 201 -17.82 12.65 5.93
CA ALA A 201 -18.03 11.86 7.15
C ALA A 201 -18.41 12.73 8.36
N ILE A 202 -17.72 13.86 8.54
CA ILE A 202 -18.01 14.80 9.63
C ILE A 202 -19.38 15.43 9.44
N ASN A 203 -19.72 15.85 8.22
CA ASN A 203 -21.02 16.45 7.91
C ASN A 203 -22.17 15.47 8.18
N GLU A 204 -22.04 14.18 7.81
CA GLU A 204 -23.04 13.18 8.13
C GLU A 204 -23.22 13.00 9.65
N LEU A 205 -22.12 12.95 10.41
CA LEU A 205 -22.16 12.87 11.87
C LEU A 205 -22.84 14.11 12.49
N LEU A 206 -22.46 15.31 12.07
CA LEU A 206 -23.02 16.56 12.57
C LEU A 206 -24.52 16.67 12.25
N SER A 207 -24.95 16.26 11.05
CA SER A 207 -26.36 16.24 10.67
C SER A 207 -27.19 15.32 11.58
N LYS A 208 -26.66 14.13 11.92
CA LYS A 208 -27.30 13.21 12.88
C LYS A 208 -27.41 13.83 14.27
N ILE A 209 -26.35 14.49 14.74
CA ILE A 209 -26.34 15.18 16.03
C ILE A 209 -27.38 16.31 16.05
N GLN A 210 -27.43 17.14 15.00
CA GLN A 210 -28.38 18.25 14.89
C GLN A 210 -29.83 17.75 14.85
N THR A 211 -30.09 16.67 14.11
CA THR A 211 -31.44 16.08 14.03
C THR A 211 -31.89 15.55 15.39
N ALA A 212 -31.05 14.77 16.07
CA ALA A 212 -31.38 14.28 17.41
C ALA A 212 -31.60 15.42 18.41
N ARG A 213 -30.82 16.50 18.33
CA ARG A 213 -31.01 17.69 19.17
C ARG A 213 -32.35 18.38 18.91
N ARG A 214 -32.77 18.52 17.64
CA ARG A 214 -34.11 19.05 17.29
C ARG A 214 -35.23 18.19 17.86
N ASP A 215 -35.05 16.88 17.84
CA ASP A 215 -36.00 15.91 18.39
C ASP A 215 -35.94 15.79 19.93
N SER A 216 -35.15 16.62 20.61
CA SER A 216 -34.91 16.54 22.06
C SER A 216 -34.38 15.18 22.54
N LYS A 217 -33.62 14.48 21.69
CA LYS A 217 -32.97 13.19 21.99
C LYS A 217 -31.52 13.40 22.43
N HIS A 218 -31.01 12.47 23.24
CA HIS A 218 -29.59 12.39 23.56
C HIS A 218 -28.80 11.66 22.47
N VAL A 219 -27.54 12.04 22.27
CA VAL A 219 -26.64 11.39 21.30
C VAL A 219 -25.40 10.87 22.01
N LEU A 220 -25.09 9.59 21.78
CA LEU A 220 -23.84 8.95 22.18
C LEU A 220 -23.00 8.67 20.93
N VAL A 221 -21.72 9.06 20.95
CA VAL A 221 -20.77 8.76 19.88
C VAL A 221 -19.73 7.77 20.39
N LEU A 222 -19.71 6.58 19.79
CA LEU A 222 -18.70 5.56 20.05
C LEU A 222 -17.62 5.62 18.97
N SER A 223 -16.36 5.81 19.36
CA SER A 223 -15.21 5.79 18.44
C SER A 223 -14.36 4.55 18.70
N ILE A 224 -14.13 3.75 17.65
CA ILE A 224 -13.35 2.50 17.72
C ILE A 224 -12.12 2.65 16.83
N GLY A 225 -10.94 2.33 17.39
CA GLY A 225 -9.67 2.37 16.67
C GLY A 225 -9.06 0.97 16.52
N ILE A 226 -8.81 0.53 15.29
CA ILE A 226 -8.13 -0.75 15.03
C ILE A 226 -6.62 -0.56 15.14
N LYS A 227 -5.99 -1.25 16.09
CA LYS A 227 -4.53 -1.25 16.26
C LYS A 227 -3.88 -1.99 15.08
N GLY A 228 -2.97 -1.30 14.38
CA GLY A 228 -2.12 -1.94 13.36
C GLY A 228 -2.89 -2.52 12.16
N ALA A 229 -4.01 -1.91 11.74
CA ALA A 229 -4.93 -2.46 10.75
C ALA A 229 -4.26 -3.12 9.53
N PHE A 230 -3.30 -2.46 8.87
CA PHE A 230 -2.61 -3.03 7.69
C PHE A 230 -1.60 -4.14 8.01
N HIS A 231 -0.98 -4.12 9.19
CA HIS A 231 0.02 -5.13 9.58
C HIS A 231 -0.65 -6.41 10.07
N ASN A 232 -1.86 -6.28 10.64
CA ASN A 232 -2.63 -7.39 11.19
C ASN A 232 -3.66 -7.96 10.20
N LEU A 233 -3.73 -7.40 8.98
CA LEU A 233 -4.69 -7.85 7.97
C LEU A 233 -4.24 -9.18 7.38
N GLN A 234 -5.02 -10.23 7.59
CA GLN A 234 -4.73 -11.53 7.01
C GLN A 234 -5.03 -11.54 5.51
N HIS A 235 -4.04 -11.87 4.68
CA HIS A 235 -4.23 -11.98 3.22
C HIS A 235 -5.41 -12.92 2.88
N ARG A 236 -5.55 -14.04 3.60
CA ARG A 236 -6.69 -14.96 3.46
C ARG A 236 -8.06 -14.27 3.60
N ALA A 237 -8.20 -13.31 4.51
CA ALA A 237 -9.45 -12.57 4.68
C ALA A 237 -9.74 -11.68 3.46
N ILE A 238 -8.71 -11.04 2.91
CA ILE A 238 -8.82 -10.24 1.67
C ILE A 238 -9.27 -11.13 0.51
N LEU A 239 -8.63 -12.29 0.33
CA LEU A 239 -8.96 -13.24 -0.74
C LEU A 239 -10.40 -13.74 -0.62
N LYS A 240 -10.84 -14.10 0.59
CA LYS A 240 -12.22 -14.51 0.84
C LYS A 240 -13.23 -13.39 0.51
N SER A 241 -12.90 -12.14 0.85
CA SER A 241 -13.74 -10.99 0.49
C SER A 241 -13.78 -10.74 -1.02
N LEU A 242 -12.67 -10.93 -1.74
CA LEU A 242 -12.60 -10.81 -3.20
C LEU A 242 -13.42 -11.87 -3.92
N ASP A 243 -13.41 -13.11 -3.41
CA ASP A 243 -14.24 -14.18 -3.98
C ASP A 243 -15.73 -13.91 -3.74
N ALA A 244 -16.08 -13.44 -2.55
CA ALA A 244 -17.46 -13.08 -2.21
C ALA A 244 -17.97 -11.87 -3.00
N SER A 245 -17.09 -11.00 -3.52
CA SER A 245 -17.50 -9.82 -4.28
C SER A 245 -17.93 -10.12 -5.72
N ALA A 246 -17.82 -11.39 -6.16
CA ALA A 246 -18.14 -11.81 -7.53
C ALA A 246 -17.52 -10.90 -8.62
N CYS A 247 -16.29 -10.44 -8.41
CA CYS A 247 -15.57 -9.66 -9.42
C CYS A 247 -15.08 -10.57 -10.58
N PRO A 248 -14.79 -10.00 -11.76
CA PRO A 248 -14.33 -10.77 -12.92
C PRO A 248 -13.15 -11.68 -12.60
N VAL A 249 -13.17 -12.90 -13.14
CA VAL A 249 -12.28 -13.99 -12.73
C VAL A 249 -10.79 -13.65 -12.92
N ASN A 250 -10.43 -12.96 -13.99
CA ASN A 250 -9.05 -12.56 -14.28
C ASN A 250 -8.55 -11.46 -13.31
N ILE A 251 -9.39 -10.49 -12.95
CA ILE A 251 -9.06 -9.46 -11.95
C ILE A 251 -8.90 -10.09 -10.57
N ASN A 252 -9.86 -10.94 -10.16
CA ASN A 252 -9.80 -11.67 -8.90
C ASN A 252 -8.48 -12.46 -8.80
N ARG A 253 -8.20 -13.34 -9.77
CA ARG A 253 -7.00 -14.17 -9.77
C ARG A 253 -5.71 -13.35 -9.81
N LEU A 254 -5.71 -12.21 -10.49
CA LEU A 254 -4.55 -11.31 -10.50
C LEU A 254 -4.30 -10.69 -9.12
N PHE A 255 -5.35 -10.38 -8.32
CA PHE A 255 -5.20 -10.00 -6.91
C PHE A 255 -4.71 -11.15 -6.02
N HIS A 256 -5.16 -12.40 -6.27
CA HIS A 256 -4.58 -13.58 -5.61
C HIS A 256 -3.07 -13.67 -5.88
N SER A 257 -2.67 -13.56 -7.14
CA SER A 257 -1.26 -13.55 -7.54
C SER A 257 -0.47 -12.38 -6.92
N LEU A 258 -1.08 -11.20 -6.78
CA LEU A 258 -0.47 -10.04 -6.13
C LEU A 258 -0.18 -10.26 -4.64
N LEU A 259 -1.03 -11.02 -3.95
CA LEU A 259 -0.94 -11.27 -2.51
C LEU A 259 -0.07 -12.49 -2.14
N GLN A 260 0.32 -13.29 -3.12
CA GLN A 260 1.25 -14.41 -2.99
C GLN A 260 2.70 -14.02 -3.31
N ASN A 261 3.65 -14.75 -2.72
CA ASN A 261 5.10 -14.59 -2.95
C ASN A 261 5.59 -13.14 -2.84
N ARG A 262 4.93 -12.32 -2.01
CA ARG A 262 5.38 -10.97 -1.74
C ARG A 262 6.64 -11.06 -0.91
N LYS A 263 7.58 -10.16 -1.15
CA LYS A 263 8.81 -10.06 -0.37
C LYS A 263 9.02 -8.63 0.03
N VAL A 264 9.58 -8.43 1.21
CA VAL A 264 10.03 -7.12 1.68
C VAL A 264 11.52 -7.18 1.94
N THR A 265 12.20 -6.10 1.60
CA THR A 265 13.65 -5.97 1.70
C THR A 265 14.00 -4.74 2.50
N LEU A 266 15.08 -4.80 3.26
CA LEU A 266 15.65 -3.66 3.96
C LEU A 266 17.12 -3.55 3.55
N LEU A 267 17.48 -2.41 2.95
CA LEU A 267 18.85 -2.15 2.52
C LEU A 267 19.69 -1.61 3.68
N THR A 268 20.84 -2.23 3.92
CA THR A 268 21.84 -1.82 4.92
C THR A 268 23.18 -1.57 4.23
N PRO A 269 24.12 -0.84 4.88
CA PRO A 269 25.47 -0.65 4.33
C PRO A 269 26.24 -1.96 4.10
N GLN A 270 25.97 -3.02 4.87
CA GLN A 270 26.63 -4.32 4.74
C GLN A 270 25.90 -5.31 3.82
N GLY A 271 24.69 -5.01 3.36
CA GLY A 271 23.91 -5.93 2.54
C GLY A 271 22.41 -5.76 2.66
N ARG A 272 21.67 -6.71 2.08
CA ARG A 272 20.20 -6.70 2.03
C ARG A 272 19.64 -7.76 2.98
N ALA A 273 18.76 -7.35 3.88
CA ALA A 273 17.87 -8.27 4.59
C ALA A 273 16.60 -8.47 3.76
N THR A 274 16.10 -9.70 3.65
CA THR A 274 14.91 -10.04 2.85
C THR A 274 14.01 -10.95 3.67
N LYS A 275 12.71 -10.67 3.66
CA LYS A 275 11.69 -11.49 4.29
C LYS A 275 10.53 -11.72 3.32
N ASP A 276 10.02 -12.95 3.35
CA ASP A 276 8.82 -13.39 2.63
C ASP A 276 7.55 -13.07 3.45
#